data_AF-A0A258Q469-F1
#
_entry.id   AF-A0A258Q469-F1
#
_cell.length_a   1.000
_cell.length_b   1.000
_cell.length_c   1.000
_cell.angle_alpha   90.00
_cell.angle_beta   90.00
_cell.angle_gamma   90.00
#
_symmetry.space_group_name_H-M   'P 1'
#
loop_
_entity.id
_entity.type
_entity.pdbx_description
1 polymer ?
#
loop_
_entity_poly.entity_id
_entity_poly.type
_entity_poly.pdbx_seq_one_letter_code
_entity_poly.pdbx_strand_id
1 'polypeptide(L)'
;FNELVAKAQHDQQRYQSSLPVFKEAEEKINRIGKKLLRHLSLTYLDNSIAETRKEMHDSWTTVRLNQSIRKLMKQANDLAIHVTTESNNIRRLAQHIYDLFRTQHGFDISAPPELNMTSFLEKMQSLEQITHDFCADPINVLTEKRFLIRRFFLSLGAEAQGAFQNAHDDSERWINNVIVTLKIQIETHKEALDQRIKGLMDAKSSSEALNKQIAQVNDEYKHIASQCKLLDDALLQLMKAILQSSKIKQQKLEKETQLKALNFEGLSIS
;
A
#
# COMPACT_ATOMS: atom_id res chain seq x y z
N PHE A 1 17.84 19.95 -1.11
CA PHE A 1 17.38 19.00 -0.08
C PHE A 1 16.28 19.54 0.82
N ASN A 2 16.39 20.75 1.39
CA ASN A 2 15.33 21.30 2.27
C ASN A 2 13.95 21.36 1.60
N GLU A 3 13.88 21.84 0.35
CA GLU A 3 12.62 21.85 -0.42
C GLU A 3 12.05 20.45 -0.69
N LEU A 4 12.92 19.47 -0.94
CA LEU A 4 12.50 18.07 -1.17
C LEU A 4 11.95 17.43 0.10
N VAL A 5 12.59 17.68 1.24
CA VAL A 5 12.11 17.21 2.55
C VAL A 5 10.78 17.88 2.90
N ALA A 6 10.65 19.19 2.70
CA ALA A 6 9.39 19.91 2.92
C ALA A 6 8.26 19.37 2.03
N LYS A 7 8.55 19.08 0.75
CA LYS A 7 7.60 18.45 -0.17
C LYS A 7 7.18 17.05 0.32
N ALA A 8 8.12 16.22 0.74
CA ALA A 8 7.81 14.88 1.25
C ALA A 8 6.98 14.91 2.54
N GLN A 9 7.24 15.87 3.43
CA GLN A 9 6.42 16.10 4.63
C GLN A 9 5.00 16.58 4.28
N HIS A 10 4.87 17.45 3.28
CA HIS A 10 3.57 17.90 2.80
C HIS A 10 2.77 16.74 2.16
N ASP A 11 3.43 15.87 1.37
CA ASP A 11 2.82 14.65 0.83
C ASP A 11 2.30 13.74 1.98
N GLN A 12 3.08 13.58 3.05
CA GLN A 12 2.68 12.81 4.24
C GLN A 12 1.49 13.43 4.99
N GLN A 13 1.44 14.76 5.14
CA GLN A 13 0.32 15.46 5.76
C GLN A 13 -0.97 15.30 4.94
N ARG A 14 -0.86 15.38 3.60
CA ARG A 14 -1.97 15.17 2.68
C ARG A 14 -2.50 13.74 2.78
N TYR A 15 -1.60 12.74 2.87
CA TYR A 15 -1.98 11.36 3.14
C TYR A 15 -2.73 11.21 4.47
N GLN A 16 -2.21 11.76 5.56
CA GLN A 16 -2.87 11.68 6.88
C GLN A 16 -4.27 12.29 6.87
N SER A 17 -4.46 13.39 6.14
CA SER A 17 -5.76 14.06 6.00
C SER A 17 -6.79 13.24 5.23
N SER A 18 -6.36 12.25 4.45
CA SER A 18 -7.26 11.33 3.73
C SER A 18 -7.69 10.09 4.55
N LEU A 19 -7.01 9.81 5.67
CA LEU A 19 -7.32 8.66 6.53
C LEU A 19 -8.72 8.67 7.16
N PRO A 20 -9.29 9.82 7.58
CA PRO A 20 -10.66 9.88 8.10
C PRO A 20 -11.69 9.42 7.06
N VAL A 21 -11.53 9.83 5.80
CA VAL A 21 -12.43 9.43 4.70
C VAL A 21 -12.40 7.92 4.49
N PHE A 22 -11.21 7.33 4.58
CA PHE A 22 -11.07 5.87 4.53
C PHE A 22 -11.79 5.18 5.71
N LYS A 23 -11.58 5.65 6.94
CA LYS A 23 -12.23 5.06 8.12
C LYS A 23 -13.75 5.13 8.03
N GLU A 24 -14.30 6.27 7.60
CA GLU A 24 -15.74 6.43 7.41
C GLU A 24 -16.27 5.45 6.35
N ALA A 25 -15.55 5.28 5.24
CA ALA A 25 -15.92 4.32 4.22
C ALA A 25 -15.86 2.87 4.73
N GLU A 26 -14.80 2.50 5.46
CA GLU A 26 -14.67 1.19 6.09
C GLU A 26 -15.85 0.91 7.04
N GLU A 27 -16.20 1.85 7.92
CA GLU A 27 -17.32 1.73 8.84
C GLU A 27 -18.65 1.56 8.09
N LYS A 28 -18.84 2.33 7.01
CA LYS A 28 -20.04 2.24 6.16
C LYS A 28 -20.12 0.90 5.44
N ILE A 29 -19.03 0.40 4.85
CA ILE A 29 -18.96 -0.93 4.24
C ILE A 29 -19.29 -2.00 5.28
N ASN A 30 -18.67 -1.95 6.45
CA ASN A 30 -18.92 -2.89 7.54
C ASN A 30 -20.40 -2.87 7.98
N ARG A 31 -21.01 -1.70 8.07
CA ARG A 31 -22.43 -1.58 8.45
C ARG A 31 -23.35 -2.20 7.40
N ILE A 32 -23.14 -1.90 6.11
CA ILE A 32 -23.93 -2.49 5.02
C ILE A 32 -23.70 -4.01 4.98
N GLY A 33 -22.44 -4.44 5.06
CA GLY A 33 -22.03 -5.83 5.09
C GLY A 33 -22.69 -6.63 6.21
N LYS A 34 -22.65 -6.13 7.45
CA LYS A 34 -23.34 -6.76 8.59
C LYS A 34 -24.86 -6.89 8.37
N LYS A 35 -25.49 -5.89 7.75
CA LYS A 35 -26.93 -5.94 7.43
C LYS A 35 -27.21 -7.01 6.36
N LEU A 36 -26.37 -7.09 5.33
CA LEU A 36 -26.45 -8.09 4.27
C LEU A 36 -26.30 -9.50 4.82
N LEU A 37 -25.26 -9.76 5.61
CA LEU A 37 -24.98 -11.06 6.21
C LEU A 37 -26.11 -11.54 7.15
N ARG A 38 -26.78 -10.63 7.85
CA ARG A 38 -27.96 -11.00 8.67
C ARG A 38 -29.08 -11.62 7.84
N HIS A 39 -29.32 -11.16 6.61
CA HIS A 39 -30.36 -11.73 5.76
C HIS A 39 -29.96 -13.09 5.15
N LEU A 40 -28.66 -13.39 5.07
CA LEU A 40 -28.13 -14.70 4.68
C LEU A 40 -27.93 -15.65 5.87
N SER A 41 -28.17 -15.19 7.10
CA SER A 41 -27.94 -15.99 8.30
C SER A 41 -28.88 -17.21 8.36
N LEU A 42 -28.38 -18.30 8.95
CA LEU A 42 -29.20 -19.48 9.21
C LEU A 42 -30.42 -19.16 10.07
N THR A 43 -30.32 -18.20 10.99
CA THR A 43 -31.48 -17.76 11.79
C THR A 43 -32.62 -17.20 10.94
N TYR A 44 -32.30 -16.46 9.87
CA TYR A 44 -33.32 -15.95 8.95
C TYR A 44 -34.01 -17.09 8.19
N LEU A 45 -33.23 -18.05 7.71
CA LEU A 45 -33.75 -19.25 7.06
C LEU A 45 -34.59 -20.11 8.02
N ASP A 46 -34.09 -20.37 9.23
CA ASP A 46 -34.75 -21.21 10.23
C ASP A 46 -36.11 -20.65 10.62
N ASN A 47 -36.24 -19.33 10.73
CA ASN A 47 -37.52 -18.66 10.92
C ASN A 47 -38.49 -18.91 9.75
N SER A 48 -37.99 -18.82 8.52
CA SER A 48 -38.78 -19.08 7.31
C SER A 48 -39.21 -20.55 7.20
N ILE A 49 -38.33 -21.49 7.56
CA ILE A 49 -38.62 -22.93 7.63
C ILE A 49 -39.61 -23.23 8.76
N ALA A 50 -39.48 -22.60 9.91
CA ALA A 50 -40.39 -22.76 11.05
C ALA A 50 -41.79 -22.26 10.73
N GLU A 51 -41.90 -21.10 10.07
CA GLU A 51 -43.17 -20.56 9.56
C GLU A 51 -43.79 -21.52 8.54
N THR A 52 -43.01 -21.99 7.58
CA THR A 52 -43.44 -22.96 6.58
C THR A 52 -43.95 -24.26 7.22
N ARG A 53 -43.23 -24.77 8.23
CA ARG A 53 -43.63 -25.96 8.99
C ARG A 53 -44.96 -25.74 9.73
N LYS A 54 -45.16 -24.55 10.31
CA LYS A 54 -46.40 -24.18 11.00
C LYS A 54 -47.56 -24.06 10.02
N GLU A 55 -47.33 -23.47 8.84
CA GLU A 55 -48.33 -23.44 7.77
C GLU A 55 -48.74 -24.87 7.42
N MET A 56 -47.80 -25.80 7.24
CA MET A 56 -48.06 -27.20 6.91
C MET A 56 -48.74 -28.04 8.01
N HIS A 57 -48.91 -27.50 9.23
CA HIS A 57 -49.31 -28.24 10.45
C HIS A 57 -50.44 -29.26 10.26
N ASP A 58 -51.54 -28.86 9.60
CA ASP A 58 -52.75 -29.68 9.51
C ASP A 58 -52.83 -30.54 8.24
N SER A 59 -51.90 -30.38 7.29
CA SER A 59 -51.95 -31.08 6.01
C SER A 59 -50.57 -31.22 5.38
N TRP A 60 -49.91 -32.32 5.66
CA TRP A 60 -48.70 -32.76 4.95
C TRP A 60 -49.11 -33.43 3.64
N THR A 61 -49.44 -32.62 2.62
CA THR A 61 -49.78 -33.07 1.27
C THR A 61 -48.71 -32.63 0.27
N THR A 62 -48.61 -33.32 -0.86
CA THR A 62 -47.64 -32.97 -1.92
C THR A 62 -47.91 -31.56 -2.48
N VAL A 63 -49.18 -31.18 -2.60
CA VAL A 63 -49.59 -29.84 -3.04
C VAL A 63 -49.05 -28.75 -2.10
N ARG A 64 -49.24 -28.92 -0.79
CA ARG A 64 -48.79 -27.92 0.20
C ARG A 64 -47.27 -27.86 0.31
N LEU A 65 -46.58 -29.00 0.18
CA LEU A 65 -45.13 -29.05 0.09
C LEU A 65 -44.62 -28.26 -1.11
N ASN A 66 -45.17 -28.51 -2.30
CA ASN A 66 -44.75 -27.83 -3.53
C ASN A 66 -44.97 -26.30 -3.44
N GLN A 67 -46.15 -25.88 -2.96
CA GLN A 67 -46.44 -24.46 -2.72
C GLN A 67 -45.45 -23.81 -1.73
N SER A 68 -45.14 -24.51 -0.65
CA SER A 68 -44.21 -24.05 0.39
C SER A 68 -42.79 -23.85 -0.14
N ILE A 69 -42.28 -24.82 -0.91
CA ILE A 69 -40.94 -24.71 -1.49
C ILE A 69 -40.87 -23.63 -2.57
N ARG A 70 -41.92 -23.46 -3.38
CA ARG A 70 -42.01 -22.33 -4.32
C ARG A 70 -41.96 -20.97 -3.60
N LYS A 71 -42.64 -20.85 -2.46
CA LYS A 71 -42.59 -19.65 -1.61
C LYS A 71 -41.16 -19.41 -1.08
N LEU A 72 -40.50 -20.45 -0.58
CA LEU A 72 -39.10 -20.37 -0.11
C LEU A 72 -38.14 -19.98 -1.25
N MET A 73 -38.30 -20.56 -2.44
CA MET A 73 -37.49 -20.24 -3.61
C MET A 73 -37.68 -18.78 -4.04
N LYS A 74 -38.93 -18.27 -4.02
CA LYS A 74 -39.20 -16.85 -4.26
C LYS A 74 -38.47 -15.96 -3.25
N GLN A 75 -38.52 -16.31 -1.96
CA GLN A 75 -37.79 -15.58 -0.92
C GLN A 75 -36.28 -15.62 -1.14
N ALA A 76 -35.72 -16.75 -1.59
CA ALA A 76 -34.30 -16.88 -1.91
C ALA A 76 -33.90 -16.02 -3.14
N ASN A 77 -34.74 -15.96 -4.18
CA ASN A 77 -34.53 -15.07 -5.32
C ASN A 77 -34.54 -13.59 -4.90
N ASP A 78 -35.54 -13.19 -4.12
CA ASP A 78 -35.66 -11.81 -3.61
C ASP A 78 -34.44 -11.45 -2.75
N LEU A 79 -33.97 -12.39 -1.92
CA LEU A 79 -32.77 -12.25 -1.11
C LEU A 79 -31.51 -12.10 -1.97
N ALA A 80 -31.34 -12.93 -3.00
CA ALA A 80 -30.20 -12.84 -3.91
C ALA A 80 -30.16 -11.49 -4.63
N ILE A 81 -31.31 -10.99 -5.12
CA ILE A 81 -31.42 -9.66 -5.74
C ILE A 81 -31.02 -8.56 -4.73
N HIS A 82 -31.52 -8.64 -3.50
CA HIS A 82 -31.16 -7.70 -2.44
C HIS A 82 -29.66 -7.73 -2.15
N VAL A 83 -29.07 -8.93 -1.99
CA VAL A 83 -27.64 -9.13 -1.75
C VAL A 83 -26.80 -8.56 -2.90
N THR A 84 -27.16 -8.84 -4.15
CA THR A 84 -26.49 -8.30 -5.34
C THR A 84 -26.61 -6.78 -5.44
N THR A 85 -27.74 -6.21 -5.03
CA THR A 85 -27.92 -4.75 -5.03
C THR A 85 -27.04 -4.08 -3.98
N GLU A 86 -27.04 -4.59 -2.75
CA GLU A 86 -26.22 -4.04 -1.67
C GLU A 86 -24.72 -4.29 -1.86
N SER A 87 -24.33 -5.43 -2.43
CA SER A 87 -22.92 -5.68 -2.79
C SER A 87 -22.45 -4.72 -3.88
N ASN A 88 -23.30 -4.38 -4.86
CA ASN A 88 -22.99 -3.34 -5.84
C ASN A 88 -22.85 -1.94 -5.19
N ASN A 89 -23.65 -1.62 -4.17
CA ASN A 89 -23.48 -0.38 -3.40
C ASN A 89 -22.13 -0.36 -2.66
N ILE A 90 -21.74 -1.47 -2.01
CA ILE A 90 -20.42 -1.62 -1.39
C ILE A 90 -19.31 -1.45 -2.42
N ARG A 91 -19.43 -2.12 -3.58
CA ARG A 91 -18.45 -2.04 -4.66
C ARG A 91 -18.28 -0.60 -5.17
N ARG A 92 -19.38 0.14 -5.37
CA ARG A 92 -19.34 1.56 -5.79
C ARG A 92 -18.67 2.44 -4.74
N LEU A 93 -18.97 2.20 -3.46
CA LEU A 93 -18.34 2.94 -2.37
C LEU A 93 -16.82 2.67 -2.33
N ALA A 94 -16.42 1.39 -2.43
CA ALA A 94 -15.01 1.02 -2.51
C ALA A 94 -14.32 1.62 -3.74
N GLN A 95 -14.98 1.59 -4.91
CA GLN A 95 -14.46 2.20 -6.14
C GLN A 95 -14.23 3.70 -5.99
N HIS A 96 -15.18 4.44 -5.39
CA HIS A 96 -15.02 5.86 -5.15
C HIS A 96 -13.80 6.16 -4.26
N ILE A 97 -13.57 5.35 -3.22
CA ILE A 97 -12.37 5.46 -2.38
C ILE A 97 -11.12 5.12 -3.18
N TYR A 98 -11.14 4.06 -3.99
CA TYR A 98 -10.01 3.73 -4.87
C TYR A 98 -9.67 4.87 -5.83
N ASP A 99 -10.66 5.52 -6.43
CA ASP A 99 -10.45 6.62 -7.38
C ASP A 99 -9.93 7.88 -6.67
N LEU A 100 -10.46 8.19 -5.49
CA LEU A 100 -9.97 9.28 -4.64
C LEU A 100 -8.50 9.07 -4.30
N PHE A 101 -8.15 7.87 -3.86
CA PHE A 101 -6.80 7.51 -3.48
C PHE A 101 -5.89 7.49 -4.73
N ARG A 102 -6.32 6.92 -5.85
CA ARG A 102 -5.60 6.94 -7.15
C ARG A 102 -5.27 8.36 -7.59
N THR A 103 -6.25 9.26 -7.58
CA THR A 103 -6.05 10.66 -8.01
C THR A 103 -5.22 11.48 -7.03
N GLN A 104 -5.38 11.27 -5.72
CA GLN A 104 -4.65 12.07 -4.73
C GLN A 104 -3.22 11.59 -4.49
N HIS A 105 -3.00 10.27 -4.53
CA HIS A 105 -1.77 9.64 -4.05
C HIS A 105 -1.10 8.72 -5.07
N GLY A 106 -1.73 8.50 -6.24
CA GLY A 106 -1.13 7.73 -7.34
C GLY A 106 -1.26 6.21 -7.19
N PHE A 107 -2.21 5.71 -6.40
CA PHE A 107 -2.45 4.28 -6.26
C PHE A 107 -3.02 3.63 -7.53
N ASP A 108 -2.57 2.42 -7.83
CA ASP A 108 -3.25 1.56 -8.80
C ASP A 108 -3.94 0.42 -8.08
N ILE A 109 -5.21 0.64 -7.70
CA ILE A 109 -6.05 -0.36 -7.08
C ILE A 109 -7.08 -0.81 -8.10
N SER A 110 -7.13 -2.12 -8.36
CA SER A 110 -8.16 -2.71 -9.22
C SER A 110 -9.52 -2.65 -8.54
N ALA A 111 -10.57 -2.46 -9.33
CA ALA A 111 -11.94 -2.47 -8.84
C ALA A 111 -12.23 -3.80 -8.12
N PRO A 112 -12.99 -3.79 -7.01
CA PRO A 112 -13.35 -5.03 -6.35
C PRO A 112 -14.22 -5.90 -7.28
N PRO A 113 -14.06 -7.24 -7.25
CA PRO A 113 -14.88 -8.12 -8.06
C PRO A 113 -16.36 -8.01 -7.65
N GLU A 114 -17.26 -8.40 -8.55
CA GLU A 114 -18.68 -8.51 -8.21
C GLU A 114 -18.93 -9.72 -7.30
N LEU A 115 -19.84 -9.57 -6.34
CA LEU A 115 -20.31 -10.69 -5.54
C LEU A 115 -21.19 -11.59 -6.41
N ASN A 116 -20.84 -12.87 -6.49
CA ASN A 116 -21.53 -13.84 -7.32
C ASN A 116 -22.52 -14.67 -6.47
N MET A 117 -23.81 -14.56 -6.78
CA MET A 117 -24.89 -15.33 -6.14
C MET A 117 -25.42 -16.49 -7.02
N THR A 118 -24.80 -16.74 -8.17
CA THR A 118 -25.27 -17.74 -9.15
C THR A 118 -25.32 -19.15 -8.54
N SER A 119 -24.27 -19.58 -7.82
CA SER A 119 -24.26 -20.91 -7.20
C SER A 119 -25.38 -21.09 -6.16
N PHE A 120 -25.68 -20.04 -5.38
CA PHE A 120 -26.81 -20.04 -4.45
C PHE A 120 -28.14 -20.19 -5.19
N LEU A 121 -28.36 -19.40 -6.24
CA LEU A 121 -29.57 -19.44 -7.05
C LEU A 121 -29.77 -20.80 -7.73
N GLU A 122 -28.72 -21.35 -8.34
CA GLU A 122 -28.73 -22.68 -8.98
C GLU A 122 -29.08 -23.78 -7.97
N LYS A 123 -28.49 -23.73 -6.76
CA LYS A 123 -28.78 -24.71 -5.71
C LYS A 123 -30.24 -24.61 -5.26
N MET A 124 -30.77 -23.41 -5.05
CA MET A 124 -32.16 -23.22 -4.65
C MET A 124 -33.14 -23.64 -5.76
N GLN A 125 -32.83 -23.37 -7.02
CA GLN A 125 -33.61 -23.82 -8.18
C GLN A 125 -33.61 -25.35 -8.29
N SER A 126 -32.46 -25.99 -8.02
CA SER A 126 -32.36 -27.45 -7.97
C SER A 126 -33.29 -28.04 -6.90
N LEU A 127 -33.37 -27.44 -5.72
CA LEU A 127 -34.27 -27.88 -4.65
C LEU A 127 -35.76 -27.72 -5.04
N GLU A 128 -36.10 -26.64 -5.75
CA GLU A 128 -37.45 -26.45 -6.29
C GLU A 128 -37.80 -27.56 -7.30
N GLN A 129 -36.89 -27.86 -8.24
CA GLN A 129 -37.10 -28.90 -9.25
C GLN A 129 -37.25 -30.29 -8.61
N ILE A 130 -36.35 -30.66 -7.69
CA ILE A 130 -36.40 -31.93 -6.96
C ILE A 130 -37.74 -32.06 -6.21
N THR A 131 -38.24 -30.96 -5.64
CA THR A 131 -39.55 -30.93 -4.98
C THR A 131 -40.68 -31.12 -5.97
N HIS A 132 -40.63 -30.46 -7.12
CA HIS A 132 -41.63 -30.59 -8.16
C HIS A 132 -41.74 -32.03 -8.65
N ASP A 133 -40.61 -32.65 -8.98
CA ASP A 133 -40.54 -34.03 -9.47
C ASP A 133 -41.06 -35.02 -8.41
N PHE A 134 -40.66 -34.84 -7.15
CA PHE A 134 -41.18 -35.64 -6.03
C PHE A 134 -42.71 -35.54 -5.90
N CYS A 135 -43.28 -34.33 -6.09
CA CYS A 135 -44.71 -34.09 -5.98
C CYS A 135 -45.51 -34.52 -7.22
N ALA A 136 -44.87 -34.65 -8.38
CA ALA A 136 -45.49 -35.07 -9.63
C ALA A 136 -45.55 -36.61 -9.79
N ASP A 137 -44.70 -37.34 -9.05
CA ASP A 137 -44.67 -38.80 -9.07
C ASP A 137 -46.01 -39.39 -8.56
N PRO A 138 -46.74 -40.16 -9.39
CA PRO A 138 -48.00 -40.79 -9.02
C PRO A 138 -47.91 -41.66 -7.76
N ILE A 139 -46.76 -42.29 -7.49
CA ILE A 139 -46.57 -43.12 -6.30
C ILE A 139 -46.61 -42.25 -5.04
N ASN A 140 -46.00 -41.07 -5.08
CA ASN A 140 -45.96 -40.14 -3.94
C ASN A 140 -47.29 -39.41 -3.73
N VAL A 141 -48.06 -39.21 -4.81
CA VAL A 141 -49.41 -38.61 -4.78
C VAL A 141 -50.47 -39.60 -4.28
N LEU A 142 -50.42 -40.86 -4.74
CA LEU A 142 -51.42 -41.88 -4.39
C LEU A 142 -51.15 -42.52 -3.02
N THR A 143 -49.90 -42.44 -2.53
CA THR A 143 -49.46 -43.05 -1.27
C THR A 143 -49.17 -42.01 -0.20
N GLU A 144 -49.98 -40.94 -0.08
CA GLU A 144 -49.78 -39.82 0.86
C GLU A 144 -49.56 -40.31 2.31
N LYS A 145 -48.30 -40.56 2.65
CA LYS A 145 -47.84 -40.85 4.00
C LYS A 145 -47.26 -39.55 4.54
N ARG A 146 -47.98 -38.89 5.44
CA ARG A 146 -47.53 -37.65 6.14
C ARG A 146 -46.07 -37.72 6.62
N PHE A 147 -45.62 -38.91 7.02
CA PHE A 147 -44.24 -39.16 7.42
C PHE A 147 -43.21 -39.00 6.29
N LEU A 148 -43.52 -39.46 5.07
CA LEU A 148 -42.63 -39.35 3.91
C LEU A 148 -42.42 -37.88 3.52
N ILE A 149 -43.52 -37.13 3.40
CA ILE A 149 -43.48 -35.69 3.05
C ILE A 149 -42.73 -34.91 4.12
N ARG A 150 -42.96 -35.21 5.40
CA ARG A 150 -42.21 -34.59 6.51
C ARG A 150 -40.72 -34.89 6.43
N ARG A 151 -40.32 -36.14 6.16
CA ARG A 151 -38.91 -36.52 6.03
C ARG A 151 -38.26 -35.84 4.83
N PHE A 152 -38.95 -35.77 3.71
CA PHE A 152 -38.48 -35.06 2.51
C PHE A 152 -38.31 -33.56 2.78
N PHE A 153 -39.29 -32.92 3.42
CA PHE A 153 -39.19 -31.52 3.84
C PHE A 153 -37.99 -31.25 4.76
N LEU A 154 -37.71 -32.14 5.72
CA LEU A 154 -36.53 -32.02 6.58
C LEU A 154 -35.23 -32.11 5.77
N SER A 155 -35.17 -33.01 4.79
CA SER A 155 -34.02 -33.15 3.90
C SER A 155 -33.79 -31.89 3.06
N LEU A 156 -34.85 -31.31 2.50
CA LEU A 156 -34.77 -30.04 1.76
C LEU A 156 -34.31 -28.89 2.65
N GLY A 157 -34.79 -28.84 3.90
CA GLY A 157 -34.36 -27.84 4.87
C GLY A 157 -32.86 -27.90 5.15
N ALA A 158 -32.30 -29.10 5.31
CA ALA A 158 -30.86 -29.29 5.51
C ALA A 158 -30.04 -28.84 4.28
N GLU A 159 -30.50 -29.18 3.07
CA GLU A 159 -29.84 -28.73 1.83
C GLU A 159 -29.92 -27.21 1.65
N ALA A 160 -31.06 -26.60 1.98
CA ALA A 160 -31.24 -25.15 1.95
C ALA A 160 -30.33 -24.46 2.98
N GLN A 161 -30.19 -25.01 4.20
CA GLN A 161 -29.25 -24.52 5.21
C GLN A 161 -27.81 -24.52 4.68
N GLY A 162 -27.40 -25.60 4.00
CA GLY A 162 -26.09 -25.66 3.33
C GLY A 162 -25.91 -24.57 2.28
N ALA A 163 -26.92 -24.33 1.44
CA ALA A 163 -26.88 -23.27 0.42
C ALA A 163 -26.76 -21.87 1.03
N PHE A 164 -27.54 -21.58 2.08
CA PHE A 164 -27.49 -20.30 2.80
C PHE A 164 -26.15 -20.10 3.51
N GLN A 165 -25.61 -21.14 4.15
CA GLN A 165 -24.32 -21.07 4.82
C GLN A 165 -23.19 -20.76 3.83
N ASN A 166 -23.16 -21.46 2.68
CA ASN A 166 -22.16 -21.18 1.65
C ASN A 166 -22.28 -19.75 1.11
N ALA A 167 -23.50 -19.28 0.81
CA ALA A 167 -23.74 -17.93 0.35
C ALA A 167 -23.34 -16.86 1.39
N HIS A 168 -23.59 -17.13 2.67
CA HIS A 168 -23.16 -16.30 3.78
C HIS A 168 -21.64 -16.20 3.84
N ASP A 169 -20.94 -17.34 3.83
CA ASP A 169 -19.48 -17.40 3.95
C ASP A 169 -18.78 -16.76 2.74
N ASP A 170 -19.29 -16.99 1.53
CA ASP A 170 -18.79 -16.34 0.31
C ASP A 170 -19.01 -14.83 0.35
N SER A 171 -20.17 -14.38 0.83
CA SER A 171 -20.46 -12.95 1.01
C SER A 171 -19.57 -12.31 2.07
N GLU A 172 -19.32 -13.00 3.19
CA GLU A 172 -18.46 -12.52 4.26
C GLU A 172 -17.01 -12.41 3.78
N ARG A 173 -16.49 -13.45 3.13
CA ARG A 173 -15.16 -13.43 2.53
C ARG A 173 -15.04 -12.31 1.51
N TRP A 174 -16.04 -12.12 0.66
CA TRP A 174 -16.05 -11.05 -0.33
C TRP A 174 -16.00 -9.67 0.32
N ILE A 175 -16.85 -9.37 1.31
CA ILE A 175 -16.85 -8.09 2.05
C ILE A 175 -15.49 -7.87 2.72
N ASN A 176 -14.95 -8.89 3.39
CA ASN A 176 -13.67 -8.81 4.08
C ASN A 176 -12.52 -8.55 3.09
N ASN A 177 -12.51 -9.21 1.94
CA ASN A 177 -11.51 -8.98 0.90
C ASN A 177 -11.54 -7.54 0.39
N VAL A 178 -12.73 -6.97 0.15
CA VAL A 178 -12.88 -5.55 -0.26
C VAL A 178 -12.19 -4.62 0.75
N ILE A 179 -12.41 -4.83 2.05
CA ILE A 179 -11.82 -4.01 3.12
C ILE A 179 -10.32 -4.25 3.26
N VAL A 180 -9.89 -5.52 3.22
CA VAL A 180 -8.46 -5.89 3.39
C VAL A 180 -7.61 -5.34 2.25
N THR A 181 -8.08 -5.43 1.00
CA THR A 181 -7.37 -4.86 -0.14
C THR A 181 -7.15 -3.35 0.02
N LEU A 182 -8.19 -2.61 0.45
CA LEU A 182 -8.05 -1.19 0.79
C LEU A 182 -6.98 -0.95 1.87
N LYS A 183 -7.03 -1.70 2.98
CA LYS A 183 -6.11 -1.54 4.10
C LYS A 183 -4.65 -1.77 3.71
N ILE A 184 -4.39 -2.84 2.96
CA ILE A 184 -3.04 -3.17 2.50
C ILE A 184 -2.48 -2.02 1.66
N GLN A 185 -3.25 -1.49 0.71
CA GLN A 185 -2.80 -0.40 -0.15
C GLN A 185 -2.48 0.88 0.64
N ILE A 186 -3.32 1.19 1.64
CA ILE A 186 -3.12 2.33 2.52
C ILE A 186 -1.84 2.18 3.35
N GLU A 187 -1.58 1.01 3.94
CA GLU A 187 -0.37 0.78 4.74
C GLU A 187 0.89 0.76 3.86
N THR A 188 0.85 0.09 2.71
CA THR A 188 1.98 0.07 1.75
C THR A 188 2.38 1.47 1.31
N HIS A 189 1.42 2.39 1.11
CA HIS A 189 1.75 3.77 0.78
C HIS A 189 2.47 4.50 1.90
N LYS A 190 1.97 4.31 3.12
CA LYS A 190 2.50 4.96 4.30
C LYS A 190 3.95 4.53 4.48
N GLU A 191 4.22 3.24 4.38
CA GLU A 191 5.57 2.70 4.37
C GLU A 191 6.44 3.34 3.28
N ALA A 192 5.93 3.47 2.05
CA ALA A 192 6.67 4.11 0.97
C ALA A 192 6.97 5.61 1.23
N LEU A 193 6.02 6.35 1.79
CA LEU A 193 6.21 7.75 2.19
C LEU A 193 7.25 7.89 3.31
N ASP A 194 7.16 7.02 4.32
CA ASP A 194 8.07 7.03 5.47
C ASP A 194 9.51 6.68 5.02
N GLN A 195 9.67 5.68 4.15
CA GLN A 195 10.98 5.34 3.56
C GLN A 195 11.54 6.49 2.70
N ARG A 196 10.70 7.16 1.92
CA ARG A 196 11.11 8.31 1.11
C ARG A 196 11.59 9.48 1.97
N ILE A 197 10.89 9.79 3.06
CA ILE A 197 11.31 10.83 4.01
C ILE A 197 12.64 10.47 4.65
N LYS A 198 12.78 9.23 5.14
CA LYS A 198 14.01 8.73 5.75
C LYS A 198 15.19 8.85 4.78
N GLY A 199 15.04 8.35 3.54
CA GLY A 199 16.08 8.43 2.52
C GLY A 199 16.48 9.87 2.17
N LEU A 200 15.52 10.81 2.14
CA LEU A 200 15.82 12.24 1.92
C LEU A 200 16.58 12.87 3.09
N MET A 201 16.28 12.48 4.33
CA MET A 201 17.02 12.92 5.51
C MET A 201 18.45 12.38 5.52
N ASP A 202 18.63 11.09 5.21
CA ASP A 202 19.95 10.45 5.13
C ASP A 202 20.81 11.07 4.00
N ALA A 203 20.20 11.33 2.84
CA ALA A 203 20.87 12.00 1.71
C ALA A 203 21.24 13.45 2.05
N LYS A 204 20.37 14.18 2.75
CA LYS A 204 20.67 15.54 3.23
C LYS A 204 21.87 15.53 4.18
N SER A 205 21.86 14.65 5.18
CA SER A 205 22.98 14.50 6.14
C SER A 205 24.29 14.16 5.43
N SER A 206 24.25 13.22 4.49
CA SER A 206 25.42 12.84 3.68
C SER A 206 25.95 14.02 2.85
N SER A 207 25.07 14.81 2.24
CA SER A 207 25.45 16.02 1.50
C SER A 207 26.08 17.08 2.40
N GLU A 208 25.57 17.27 3.62
CA GLU A 208 26.14 18.18 4.61
C GLU A 208 27.54 17.73 5.06
N ALA A 209 27.73 16.43 5.29
CA ALA A 209 29.04 15.85 5.60
C ALA A 209 30.06 16.03 4.46
N LEU A 210 29.65 15.80 3.20
CA LEU A 210 30.50 16.02 2.02
C LEU A 210 30.87 17.50 1.87
N ASN A 211 29.91 18.41 2.04
CA ASN A 211 30.19 19.85 1.99
C ASN A 211 31.21 20.28 3.07
N LYS A 212 31.10 19.71 4.28
CA LYS A 212 32.08 19.95 5.35
C LYS A 212 33.47 19.43 4.99
N GLN A 213 33.55 18.25 4.38
CA GLN A 213 34.83 17.68 3.93
C GLN A 213 35.46 18.48 2.79
N ILE A 214 34.67 18.95 1.82
CA ILE A 214 35.14 19.85 0.76
C ILE A 214 35.68 21.15 1.35
N ALA A 215 34.99 21.73 2.34
CA ALA A 215 35.44 22.93 3.01
C ALA A 215 36.80 22.70 3.72
N GLN A 216 36.96 21.60 4.45
CA GLN A 216 38.23 21.23 5.08
C GLN A 216 39.36 21.07 4.06
N VAL A 217 39.15 20.30 2.99
CA VAL A 217 40.16 20.09 1.95
C VAL A 217 40.54 21.41 1.27
N ASN A 218 39.58 22.30 1.04
CA ASN A 218 39.85 23.61 0.46
C ASN A 218 40.69 24.50 1.39
N ASP A 219 40.44 24.45 2.70
CA ASP A 219 41.22 25.20 3.68
C ASP A 219 42.64 24.63 3.84
N GLU A 220 42.79 23.29 3.82
CA GLU A 220 44.10 22.63 3.75
C GLU A 220 44.87 23.01 2.48
N TYR A 221 44.18 23.02 1.32
CA TYR A 221 44.77 23.44 0.06
C TYR A 221 45.27 24.90 0.12
N LYS A 222 44.45 25.83 0.64
CA LYS A 222 44.86 27.23 0.84
C LYS A 222 46.06 27.34 1.76
N HIS A 223 46.09 26.53 2.83
CA HIS A 223 47.21 26.51 3.77
C HIS A 223 48.50 26.06 3.08
N ILE A 224 48.48 24.93 2.36
CA ILE A 224 49.64 24.43 1.61
C ILE A 224 50.08 25.43 0.53
N ALA A 225 49.15 26.01 -0.22
CA ALA A 225 49.47 27.02 -1.23
C ALA A 225 50.18 28.25 -0.61
N SER A 226 49.77 28.66 0.59
CA SER A 226 50.44 29.74 1.33
C SER A 226 51.85 29.35 1.75
N GLN A 227 52.07 28.11 2.20
CA GLN A 227 53.39 27.59 2.56
C GLN A 227 54.33 27.53 1.35
N CYS A 228 53.84 27.05 0.20
CA CYS A 228 54.61 27.04 -1.05
C CYS A 228 55.05 28.46 -1.44
N LYS A 229 54.13 29.43 -1.37
CA LYS A 229 54.45 30.84 -1.68
C LYS A 229 55.52 31.41 -0.74
N LEU A 230 55.44 31.11 0.56
CA LEU A 230 56.47 31.51 1.52
C LEU A 230 57.84 30.89 1.21
N LEU A 231 57.85 29.62 0.76
CA LEU A 231 59.08 28.94 0.36
C LEU A 231 59.69 29.56 -0.91
N ASP A 232 58.85 29.88 -1.91
CA ASP A 232 59.28 30.55 -3.14
C ASP A 232 59.87 31.93 -2.84
N ASP A 233 59.23 32.70 -1.96
CA ASP A 233 59.72 34.00 -1.50
C ASP A 233 61.07 33.86 -0.76
N ALA A 234 61.22 32.84 0.09
CA ALA A 234 62.47 32.55 0.80
C ALA A 234 63.60 32.14 -0.17
N LEU A 235 63.32 31.29 -1.15
CA LEU A 235 64.26 30.91 -2.20
C LEU A 235 64.74 32.12 -3.00
N LEU A 236 63.81 33.02 -3.38
CA LEU A 236 64.14 34.28 -4.05
C LEU A 236 65.05 35.16 -3.20
N GLN A 237 64.83 35.25 -1.90
CA GLN A 237 65.71 36.01 -1.01
C GLN A 237 67.10 35.38 -0.88
N LEU A 238 67.19 34.06 -0.75
CA LEU A 238 68.48 33.36 -0.71
C LEU A 238 69.26 33.53 -2.01
N MET A 239 68.62 33.40 -3.18
CA MET A 239 69.26 33.66 -4.47
C MET A 239 69.78 35.09 -4.58
N LYS A 240 69.00 36.09 -4.15
CA LYS A 240 69.44 37.50 -4.10
C LYS A 240 70.65 37.68 -3.19
N ALA A 241 70.64 37.08 -1.99
CA ALA A 241 71.75 37.15 -1.04
C ALA A 241 73.02 36.50 -1.60
N ILE A 242 72.92 35.35 -2.26
CA ILE A 242 74.05 34.68 -2.91
C ILE A 242 74.63 35.55 -4.02
N LEU A 243 73.81 36.13 -4.89
CA LEU A 243 74.25 37.04 -5.96
C LEU A 243 74.91 38.32 -5.41
N GLN A 244 74.43 38.84 -4.28
CA GLN A 244 75.07 39.98 -3.62
C GLN A 244 76.43 39.56 -3.03
N SER A 245 76.51 38.40 -2.38
CA SER A 245 77.76 37.90 -1.82
C SER A 245 78.82 37.62 -2.89
N SER A 246 78.43 37.10 -4.06
CA SER A 246 79.35 36.84 -5.17
C SER A 246 79.88 38.14 -5.78
N LYS A 247 79.02 39.16 -5.95
CA LYS A 247 79.43 40.51 -6.35
C LYS A 247 80.42 41.13 -5.35
N ILE A 248 80.15 41.01 -4.05
CA ILE A 248 81.06 41.51 -3.00
C ILE A 248 82.40 40.77 -3.06
N LYS A 249 82.38 39.45 -3.27
CA LYS A 249 83.60 38.63 -3.38
C LYS A 249 84.41 38.97 -4.64
N GLN A 250 83.76 39.21 -5.78
CA GLN A 250 84.40 39.69 -7.01
C GLN A 250 85.02 41.08 -6.81
N GLN A 251 84.30 42.03 -6.23
CA GLN A 251 84.85 43.37 -5.93
C GLN A 251 86.04 43.31 -4.97
N LYS A 252 86.02 42.39 -4.01
CA LYS A 252 87.13 42.19 -3.08
C LYS A 252 88.35 41.57 -3.78
N LEU A 253 88.14 40.60 -4.67
CA LEU A 253 89.19 39.98 -5.48
C LEU A 253 89.80 40.97 -6.47
N GLU A 254 88.99 41.81 -7.11
CA GLU A 254 89.46 42.89 -7.99
C GLU A 254 90.30 43.91 -7.21
N LYS A 255 89.87 44.32 -6.01
CA LYS A 255 90.66 45.19 -5.14
C LYS A 255 91.98 44.55 -4.70
N GLU A 256 91.99 43.26 -4.33
CA GLU A 256 93.22 42.54 -3.97
C GLU A 256 94.16 42.37 -5.17
N THR A 257 93.62 42.20 -6.38
CA THR A 257 94.41 42.10 -7.62
C THR A 257 95.00 43.46 -7.99
N GLN A 258 94.25 44.56 -7.80
CA GLN A 258 94.77 45.93 -7.95
C GLN A 258 95.85 46.26 -6.92
N LEU A 259 95.67 45.87 -5.65
CA LEU A 259 96.69 46.02 -4.59
C LEU A 259 97.96 45.22 -4.88
N LYS A 260 97.84 44.01 -5.44
CA LYS A 260 98.99 43.20 -5.88
C LYS A 260 99.69 43.79 -7.10
N ALA A 261 98.96 44.38 -8.05
CA ALA A 261 99.54 45.09 -9.20
C ALA A 261 100.33 46.33 -8.76
N LEU A 262 99.80 47.10 -7.80
CA LEU A 262 100.48 48.24 -7.18
C LEU A 262 101.74 47.83 -6.40
N ASN A 263 101.75 46.67 -5.73
CA ASN A 263 102.95 46.15 -5.05
C ASN A 263 103.99 45.57 -6.02
N PHE A 264 103.61 45.11 -7.21
CA PHE A 264 104.54 44.68 -8.25
C PHE A 264 105.22 45.86 -8.98
N GLU A 265 104.53 47.00 -9.11
CA GLU A 265 105.15 48.25 -9.58
C GLU A 265 106.13 48.85 -8.56
N GLY A 266 106.09 48.43 -7.30
CA GLY A 266 107.02 48.84 -6.24
C GLY A 266 108.33 48.03 -6.12
N LEU A 267 108.51 46.95 -6.90
CA LEU A 267 109.70 46.08 -6.85
C LEU A 267 110.51 46.02 -8.15
N SER A 268 110.24 46.93 -9.08
CA SER A 268 111.18 47.27 -10.16
C SER A 268 111.55 48.73 -10.02
N ILE A 269 112.59 49.01 -9.25
CA ILE A 269 113.71 49.93 -9.53
C ILE A 269 114.65 49.88 -8.31
N SER A 270 115.87 49.42 -8.60
CA SER A 270 117.15 49.66 -7.90
C SER A 270 117.34 49.10 -6.49
#